data_AF-A0A2G2MBR7-F1
#
_entry.id   AF-A0A2G2MBR7-F1
#
_cell.length_a   1.000
_cell.length_b   1.000
_cell.length_c   1.000
_cell.angle_alpha   90.00
_cell.angle_beta   90.00
_cell.angle_gamma   90.00
#
_symmetry.space_group_name_H-M   'P 1'
#
loop_
_entity.id
_entity.type
_entity.pdbx_description
1 polymer ?
#
loop_
_entity_poly.entity_id
_entity_poly.type
_entity_poly.pdbx_seq_one_letter_code
_entity_poly.pdbx_strand_id
1 'polypeptide(L)'
;MIEMENINLIKQIATDLVLIKQSLADNTAKRWLNVRELAQYLGYSKDRIYKIKDEYLCEGEHFYNKTGKLLFDRVAIDSWVVGRETNDTNKSKRQVVDNILSSIK
;
A
#
# COMPACT_ATOMS: atom_id res chain seq x y z
N MET A 1 39.67 -20.61 32.67
CA MET A 1 39.41 -19.76 31.49
C MET A 1 37.96 -19.34 31.62
N ILE A 2 37.68 -18.06 31.87
CA ILE A 2 36.29 -17.63 32.10
C ILE A 2 35.59 -17.67 30.73
N GLU A 3 34.54 -18.48 30.62
CA GLU A 3 33.75 -18.61 29.40
C GLU A 3 33.01 -17.28 29.15
N MET A 4 33.59 -16.45 28.29
CA MET A 4 33.03 -15.16 27.85
C MET A 4 31.94 -15.33 26.79
N GLU A 5 31.37 -16.53 26.66
CA GLU A 5 30.36 -16.89 25.67
C GLU A 5 29.13 -15.98 25.78
N ASN A 6 28.70 -15.69 27.00
CA ASN A 6 27.62 -14.74 27.29
C ASN A 6 27.94 -13.31 26.84
N ILE A 7 29.20 -12.87 26.94
CA ILE A 7 29.61 -11.53 26.47
C ILE A 7 29.61 -11.48 24.94
N ASN A 8 30.00 -12.56 24.28
CA ASN A 8 29.96 -12.65 22.82
C ASN A 8 28.51 -12.68 22.30
N LEU A 9 27.61 -13.38 22.98
CA LEU A 9 26.17 -13.36 22.68
C LEU A 9 25.58 -11.96 22.81
N ILE A 10 25.95 -11.20 23.85
CA ILE A 10 25.51 -9.81 24.02
C ILE A 10 25.97 -8.92 22.86
N LYS A 11 27.22 -9.09 22.40
CA LYS A 11 27.75 -8.35 21.23
C LYS A 11 26.99 -8.70 19.96
N GLN A 12 26.67 -9.98 19.76
CA GLN A 12 25.93 -10.45 18.60
C GLN A 12 24.50 -9.89 18.59
N ILE A 13 23.80 -9.92 19.73
CA ILE A 13 22.47 -9.31 19.87
C ILE A 13 22.52 -7.81 19.55
N ALA A 14 23.56 -7.10 20.00
CA ALA A 14 23.71 -5.68 19.70
C ALA A 14 23.90 -5.43 18.19
N THR A 15 24.67 -6.27 17.50
CA THR A 15 24.83 -6.22 16.03
C THR A 15 23.51 -6.49 15.31
N ASP A 16 22.79 -7.53 15.72
CA ASP A 16 21.50 -7.90 15.11
C ASP A 16 20.47 -6.78 15.27
N LEU A 17 20.42 -6.12 16.44
CA LEU A 17 19.55 -4.97 16.68
C LEU A 17 19.87 -3.78 15.76
N VAL A 18 21.14 -3.54 15.44
CA VAL A 18 21.54 -2.48 14.49
C VAL A 18 21.08 -2.83 13.09
N LEU A 19 21.27 -4.07 12.65
CA LEU A 19 20.83 -4.54 11.34
C LEU A 19 19.30 -4.48 11.19
N ILE A 20 18.55 -4.86 12.23
CA ILE A 20 17.10 -4.74 12.26
C ILE A 20 16.67 -3.27 12.16
N LYS A 21 17.30 -2.37 12.91
CA LYS A 21 17.00 -0.93 12.85
C LYS A 21 17.29 -0.35 11.46
N GLN A 22 18.38 -0.74 10.83
CA GLN A 22 18.73 -0.32 9.47
C GLN A 22 17.71 -0.85 8.47
N SER A 23 17.36 -2.13 8.54
CA SER A 23 16.34 -2.74 7.70
C SER A 23 14.97 -2.06 7.86
N LEU A 24 14.59 -1.67 9.08
CA LEU A 24 13.35 -0.94 9.37
C LEU A 24 13.38 0.51 8.88
N ALA A 25 14.53 1.19 8.97
CA ALA A 25 14.72 2.54 8.46
C ALA A 25 14.69 2.58 6.92
N ASP A 26 15.30 1.59 6.27
CA ASP A 26 15.21 1.38 4.82
C ASP A 26 13.78 0.96 4.41
N ASN A 27 13.03 0.35 5.33
CA ASN A 27 11.59 0.11 5.23
C ASN A 27 10.73 1.33 5.55
N THR A 28 11.27 2.56 5.46
CA THR A 28 10.45 3.73 5.15
C THR A 28 9.86 3.53 3.74
N ALA A 29 8.84 2.68 3.68
CA ALA A 29 8.42 1.96 2.51
C ALA A 29 8.09 2.95 1.39
N LYS A 30 8.93 2.87 0.34
CA LYS A 30 8.86 3.65 -0.90
C LYS A 30 7.41 4.04 -1.20
N ARG A 31 7.11 5.35 -1.11
CA ARG A 31 5.75 5.87 -1.31
C ARG A 31 5.24 5.59 -2.73
N TRP A 32 6.11 5.71 -3.72
CA TRP A 32 5.75 5.52 -5.13
C TRP A 32 6.15 4.13 -5.61
N LEU A 33 5.16 3.29 -5.89
CA LEU A 33 5.36 1.93 -6.34
C LEU A 33 5.14 1.83 -7.85
N ASN A 34 5.99 1.10 -8.57
CA ASN A 34 5.69 0.69 -9.94
C ASN A 34 4.77 -0.54 -9.96
N VAL A 35 4.29 -0.96 -11.14
CA VAL A 35 3.39 -2.12 -11.29
C VAL A 35 3.94 -3.40 -10.64
N ARG A 36 5.24 -3.67 -10.77
CA ARG A 36 5.87 -4.88 -10.19
C ARG A 36 5.88 -4.79 -8.66
N GLU A 37 6.27 -3.64 -8.13
CA GLU A 37 6.33 -3.39 -6.69
C GLU A 37 4.95 -3.43 -6.07
N LEU A 38 3.95 -2.83 -6.71
CA LEU A 38 2.57 -2.85 -6.23
C LEU A 38 1.97 -4.26 -6.27
N ALA A 39 2.26 -5.03 -7.32
CA ALA A 39 1.85 -6.43 -7.44
C ALA A 39 2.38 -7.26 -6.26
N GLN A 40 3.68 -7.11 -5.94
CA GLN A 40 4.30 -7.76 -4.80
C GLN A 40 3.70 -7.26 -3.47
N TYR A 41 3.49 -5.96 -3.33
CA TYR A 41 2.95 -5.34 -2.13
C TYR A 41 1.53 -5.83 -1.79
N LEU A 42 0.66 -5.95 -2.80
CA LEU A 42 -0.72 -6.40 -2.63
C LEU A 42 -0.92 -7.92 -2.75
N GLY A 43 0.13 -8.67 -3.10
CA GLY A 43 0.03 -10.12 -3.34
C GLY A 43 -0.78 -10.50 -4.59
N TYR A 44 -0.80 -9.63 -5.61
CA TYR A 44 -1.52 -9.86 -6.88
C TYR A 44 -0.57 -10.07 -8.07
N SER A 45 -1.10 -10.63 -9.16
CA SER A 45 -0.39 -10.63 -10.44
C SER A 45 -0.37 -9.23 -11.06
N LYS A 46 0.61 -8.96 -11.94
CA LYS A 46 0.70 -7.68 -12.66
C LYS A 46 -0.56 -7.39 -13.49
N ASP A 47 -1.11 -8.40 -14.15
CA ASP A 47 -2.34 -8.27 -14.94
C ASP A 47 -3.53 -7.87 -14.06
N ARG A 48 -3.59 -8.38 -12.83
CA ARG A 48 -4.61 -7.99 -11.87
C ARG A 48 -4.43 -6.55 -11.42
N ILE A 49 -3.20 -6.06 -11.28
CA ILE A 49 -2.93 -4.64 -10.99
C ILE A 49 -3.44 -3.73 -12.12
N TYR A 50 -3.25 -4.09 -13.40
CA TYR A 50 -3.81 -3.33 -14.51
C TYR A 50 -5.35 -3.29 -14.48
N LYS A 51 -6.01 -4.44 -14.25
CA LYS A 51 -7.47 -4.48 -14.08
C LYS A 51 -7.95 -3.62 -12.90
N ILE A 52 -7.27 -3.73 -11.76
CA ILE A 52 -7.57 -2.92 -10.57
C ILE A 52 -7.45 -1.43 -10.88
N LYS A 53 -6.39 -1.03 -11.57
CA LYS A 53 -6.16 0.35 -11.98
C LYS A 53 -7.33 0.85 -12.82
N ASP A 54 -7.75 0.09 -13.81
CA ASP A 54 -8.78 0.51 -14.75
C ASP A 54 -10.19 0.49 -14.13
N GLU A 55 -10.46 -0.42 -13.20
CA GLU A 55 -11.79 -0.59 -12.59
C GLU A 55 -12.03 0.30 -11.35
N TYR A 56 -11.00 0.55 -10.54
CA TYR A 56 -11.19 1.12 -9.19
C TYR A 56 -10.32 2.32 -8.84
N LEU A 57 -9.26 2.60 -9.60
CA LEU A 57 -8.29 3.62 -9.22
C LEU A 57 -8.39 4.84 -10.13
N CYS A 58 -8.23 6.03 -9.54
CA CYS A 58 -8.26 7.30 -10.26
C CYS A 58 -6.84 7.86 -10.48
N GLU A 59 -6.55 8.31 -11.71
CA GLU A 59 -5.32 9.06 -12.00
C GLU A 59 -5.35 10.41 -11.27
N GLY A 60 -4.22 10.83 -10.71
CA GLY A 60 -4.12 12.05 -9.90
C GLY A 60 -4.42 11.84 -8.41
N GLU A 61 -4.97 10.68 -8.03
CA GLU A 61 -5.26 10.32 -6.63
C GLU A 61 -4.49 9.06 -6.23
N HIS A 62 -4.69 7.97 -6.96
CA HIS A 62 -4.12 6.66 -6.63
C HIS A 62 -2.84 6.37 -7.44
N PHE A 63 -2.75 6.92 -8.65
CA PHE A 63 -1.60 6.74 -9.52
C PHE A 63 -1.35 7.95 -10.43
N TYR A 64 -0.15 8.01 -11.00
CA TYR A 64 0.23 8.94 -12.07
C TYR A 64 0.90 8.20 -13.21
N ASN A 65 0.65 8.62 -14.45
CA ASN A 65 1.41 8.19 -15.61
C ASN A 65 2.48 9.24 -15.97
N LYS A 66 3.72 9.04 -15.49
CA LYS A 66 4.83 9.94 -15.80
C LYS A 66 5.66 9.36 -16.94
N THR A 67 5.56 9.95 -18.13
CA THR A 67 6.37 9.59 -19.30
C THR A 67 6.22 8.10 -19.67
N GLY A 68 4.99 7.57 -19.62
CA GLY A 68 4.68 6.17 -19.91
C GLY A 68 4.97 5.19 -18.76
N LYS A 69 5.49 5.67 -17.62
CA LYS A 69 5.68 4.86 -16.41
C LYS A 69 4.55 5.12 -15.41
N LEU A 70 3.91 4.02 -15.03
CA LEU A 70 2.84 4.02 -14.05
C LEU A 70 3.41 3.95 -12.63
N LEU A 71 3.07 4.95 -11.81
CA LEU A 71 3.49 5.06 -10.42
C LEU A 71 2.28 5.20 -9.51
N PHE A 72 2.20 4.36 -8.49
CA PHE A 72 1.10 4.30 -7.55
C PHE A 72 1.52 4.87 -6.20
N ASP A 73 0.67 5.70 -5.59
CA ASP A 73 0.89 6.21 -4.23
C ASP A 73 0.44 5.15 -3.22
N ARG A 74 1.40 4.53 -2.51
CA ARG A 74 1.16 3.50 -1.50
C ARG A 74 0.15 3.96 -0.45
N VAL A 75 0.19 5.23 -0.03
CA VAL A 75 -0.70 5.74 1.03
C VAL A 75 -2.15 5.80 0.53
N ALA A 76 -2.36 6.25 -0.71
CA ALA A 76 -3.68 6.27 -1.35
C ALA A 76 -4.19 4.84 -1.60
N ILE A 77 -3.31 3.94 -2.04
CA ILE A 77 -3.65 2.52 -2.19
C ILE A 77 -4.05 1.90 -0.86
N ASP A 78 -3.30 2.11 0.22
CA ASP A 78 -3.62 1.58 1.56
C ASP A 78 -5.00 2.07 2.00
N SER A 79 -5.28 3.36 1.79
CA SER A 79 -6.57 3.99 2.11
C SER A 79 -7.72 3.36 1.31
N TRP A 80 -7.49 3.08 0.03
CA TRP A 80 -8.45 2.39 -0.83
C TRP A 80 -8.65 0.92 -0.46
N VAL A 81 -7.59 0.19 -0.09
CA VAL A 81 -7.68 -1.21 0.37
C VAL A 81 -8.51 -1.29 1.64
N VAL A 82 -8.23 -0.45 2.64
CA VAL A 82 -9.00 -0.38 3.89
C VAL A 82 -10.44 0.08 3.63
N GLY A 83 -10.62 1.03 2.71
CA GLY A 83 -11.94 1.52 2.27
C GLY A 83 -12.77 0.51 1.49
N ARG A 84 -12.22 -0.63 1.03
CA ARG A 84 -13.02 -1.67 0.36
C ARG A 84 -14.01 -2.36 1.28
N GLU A 85 -13.71 -2.51 2.57
CA GLU A 85 -14.69 -3.10 3.51
C GLU A 85 -15.91 -2.19 3.71
N THR A 86 -15.76 -0.88 3.47
CA THR A 86 -16.86 0.08 3.56
C THR A 86 -17.56 0.32 2.23
N ASN A 87 -17.22 -0.37 1.13
CA ASN A 87 -17.83 -0.11 -0.19
C ASN A 87 -19.28 -0.59 -0.36
N ASP A 88 -19.88 -1.26 0.62
CA ASP A 88 -21.35 -1.30 0.74
C ASP A 88 -21.95 0.12 0.86
N THR A 89 -21.17 1.09 1.37
CA THR A 89 -21.57 2.50 1.50
C THR A 89 -21.55 3.27 0.16
N ASN A 90 -20.80 2.83 -0.86
CA ASN A 90 -20.80 3.49 -2.17
C ASN A 90 -22.06 3.17 -3.00
N LYS A 91 -22.71 2.02 -2.74
CA LYS A 91 -24.07 1.75 -3.21
C LYS A 91 -25.06 2.77 -2.64
N SER A 92 -24.88 3.13 -1.36
CA SER A 92 -25.70 4.13 -0.67
C SER A 92 -25.56 5.54 -1.24
N LYS A 93 -24.37 5.96 -1.70
CA LYS A 93 -24.18 7.30 -2.27
C LYS A 93 -24.91 7.49 -3.61
N ARG A 94 -24.85 6.50 -4.51
CA ARG A 94 -25.64 6.51 -5.75
C ARG A 94 -27.15 6.52 -5.45
N GLN A 95 -27.60 5.70 -4.50
CA GLN A 95 -29.00 5.68 -4.07
C GLN A 95 -29.46 7.03 -3.50
N VAL A 96 -28.62 7.73 -2.72
CA VAL A 96 -28.94 9.06 -2.20
C VAL A 96 -29.05 10.08 -3.33
N VAL A 97 -28.14 10.04 -4.31
CA VAL A 97 -28.18 10.93 -5.49
C VAL A 97 -29.43 10.67 -6.34
N ASP A 98 -29.74 9.40 -6.62
CA ASP A 98 -30.92 9.00 -7.39
C ASP A 98 -32.22 9.42 -6.66
N ASN A 99 -32.27 9.29 -5.34
CA ASN A 99 -33.40 9.73 -4.53
C ASN A 99 -33.59 11.26 -4.59
N ILE A 100 -32.51 12.04 -4.49
CA ILE A 100 -32.56 13.50 -4.61
C ILE A 100 -33.06 13.89 -6.01
N LEU A 101 -32.50 13.29 -7.07
CA LEU A 101 -32.92 13.56 -8.45
C LEU A 101 -34.39 13.18 -8.69
N SER A 102 -34.86 12.09 -8.10
CA SER A 102 -36.26 11.65 -8.20
C SER A 102 -37.25 12.53 -7.41
N SER A 103 -36.75 13.21 -6.37
CA SER A 103 -37.56 14.07 -5.48
C SER A 103 -37.78 15.48 -6.03
N ILE A 104 -37.05 15.85 -7.09
CA ILE A 104 -37.25 17.11 -7.82
C ILE A 104 -38.20 16.80 -8.99
N LYS A 105 -39.48 17.11 -8.81
CA LYS A 105 -40.51 17.18 -9.84
C LYS A 105 -41.03 18.61 -9.95
#